data_AF-A0A519LMM6-F1
#
_entry.id   AF-A0A519LMM6-F1
#
_cell.length_a   1.000
_cell.length_b   1.000
_cell.length_c   1.000
_cell.angle_alpha   90.00
_cell.angle_beta   90.00
_cell.angle_gamma   90.00
#
_symmetry.space_group_name_H-M   'P 1'
#
loop_
_entity.id
_entity.type
_entity.pdbx_description
1 polymer ?
#
loop_
_entity_poly.entity_id
_entity_poly.type
_entity_poly.pdbx_seq_one_letter_code
_entity_poly.pdbx_strand_id
1 'polypeptide(L)'
;MKENEILVFVGEEANLPSGIFTTLEKAKEYIEKYSLSGTLTQFPLDIGIYDWAIQEDFFSVKNEYQKESKFIQRFSCASMEHFHFEDGKVI
;
A
#
# COMPACT_ATOMS: atom_id res chain seq x y z
N MET A 1 -9.95 6.94 6.49
CA MET A 1 -8.80 7.50 5.75
C MET A 1 -8.34 8.70 6.55
N LYS A 2 -7.13 8.64 7.10
CA LYS A 2 -6.44 9.85 7.57
C LYS A 2 -6.36 10.80 6.36
N GLU A 3 -6.37 12.12 6.58
CA GLU A 3 -6.58 13.14 5.53
C GLU A 3 -5.55 13.15 4.38
N ASN A 4 -4.57 12.24 4.36
CA ASN A 4 -3.47 12.17 3.40
C ASN A 4 -3.09 10.72 3.01
N GLU A 5 -4.05 9.81 2.84
CA GLU A 5 -3.80 8.43 2.38
C GLU A 5 -4.30 8.23 0.93
N ILE A 6 -3.53 7.50 0.13
CA ILE A 6 -3.91 7.07 -1.23
C ILE A 6 -4.05 5.55 -1.24
N LEU A 7 -4.96 5.03 -2.05
CA LEU A 7 -5.09 3.59 -2.27
C LEU A 7 -4.40 3.20 -3.56
N VAL A 8 -3.50 2.23 -3.46
CA VAL A 8 -2.70 1.73 -4.58
C VAL A 8 -3.17 0.31 -4.87
N PHE A 9 -3.70 0.09 -6.07
CA PHE A 9 -4.12 -1.23 -6.53
C PHE A 9 -3.01 -1.88 -7.35
N VAL A 10 -2.63 -3.09 -6.96
CA VAL A 10 -1.73 -3.96 -7.72
C VAL A 10 -2.55 -5.19 -8.12
N GLY A 11 -2.75 -5.36 -9.43
CA GLY A 11 -3.46 -6.52 -9.97
C GLY A 11 -2.72 -7.83 -9.69
N GLU A 12 -3.45 -8.94 -9.73
CA GLU A 12 -2.85 -10.27 -9.69
C GLU A 12 -1.79 -10.43 -10.80
N GLU A 13 -0.68 -11.08 -10.47
CA GLU A 13 0.52 -11.21 -11.33
C GLU A 13 1.23 -9.90 -11.71
N ALA A 14 0.74 -8.73 -11.31
CA ALA A 14 1.35 -7.46 -11.62
C ALA A 14 2.53 -7.14 -10.66
N ASN A 15 3.63 -6.64 -11.23
CA ASN A 15 4.77 -6.13 -10.45
C ASN A 15 4.66 -4.61 -10.16
N LEU A 16 3.73 -3.93 -10.82
CA LEU A 16 3.53 -2.49 -10.72
C LEU A 16 2.05 -2.18 -10.46
N PRO A 17 1.75 -1.04 -9.81
CA PRO A 17 0.37 -0.61 -9.61
C PRO A 17 -0.36 -0.39 -10.94
N SER A 18 -1.59 -0.87 -11.01
CA SER A 18 -2.51 -0.64 -12.12
C SER A 18 -3.52 0.48 -11.83
N GLY A 19 -3.62 0.94 -10.57
CA GLY A 19 -4.46 2.07 -10.20
C GLY A 19 -4.00 2.76 -8.92
N ILE A 20 -4.19 4.08 -8.86
CA ILE A 20 -3.94 4.91 -7.67
C ILE A 20 -5.17 5.79 -7.45
N PHE A 21 -5.72 5.77 -6.25
CA PHE A 21 -7.01 6.38 -5.93
C PHE A 21 -6.93 7.21 -4.66
N THR A 22 -7.69 8.30 -4.62
CA THR A 22 -7.79 9.18 -3.44
C THR A 22 -8.81 8.69 -2.42
N THR A 23 -9.66 7.72 -2.79
CA THR A 23 -10.80 7.27 -1.99
C THR A 23 -11.07 5.81 -2.27
N LEU A 24 -11.46 5.06 -1.24
CA LEU A 24 -11.80 3.64 -1.34
C LEU A 24 -12.96 3.39 -2.32
N GLU A 25 -13.96 4.27 -2.38
CA GLU A 25 -15.09 4.15 -3.31
C GLU A 25 -14.62 4.11 -4.77
N LYS A 26 -13.83 5.10 -5.21
CA LYS A 26 -13.27 5.14 -6.57
C LYS A 26 -12.45 3.90 -6.91
N ALA A 27 -11.67 3.39 -5.94
CA ALA A 27 -10.90 2.18 -6.12
C ALA A 27 -11.82 0.96 -6.33
N LYS A 28 -12.84 0.80 -5.49
CA LYS A 28 -13.82 -0.28 -5.59
C LYS A 28 -14.61 -0.22 -6.89
N GLU A 29 -15.11 0.96 -7.28
CA GLU A 29 -15.82 1.14 -8.55
C GLU A 29 -14.97 0.72 -9.75
N TYR A 30 -13.67 1.06 -9.75
CA TYR A 30 -12.76 0.64 -10.81
C TYR A 30 -12.55 -0.87 -10.83
N ILE A 31 -12.29 -1.47 -9.67
CA ILE A 31 -12.06 -2.92 -9.52
C ILE A 31 -13.30 -3.72 -9.91
N GLU A 32 -14.48 -3.32 -9.43
CA GLU A 32 -15.77 -3.94 -9.73
C GLU A 32 -16.12 -3.82 -11.22
N LYS A 33 -15.93 -2.63 -11.81
CA LYS A 33 -16.25 -2.37 -13.23
C LYS A 33 -15.54 -3.32 -14.19
N TYR A 34 -14.32 -3.73 -13.86
CA TYR A 34 -13.48 -4.58 -14.71
C TYR A 34 -13.27 -5.99 -14.16
N SER A 35 -13.97 -6.36 -13.08
CA SER A 35 -13.83 -7.66 -12.40
C SER A 35 -12.37 -8.01 -12.09
N LEU A 36 -11.60 -7.05 -11.55
CA LEU A 36 -10.17 -7.24 -11.31
C LEU A 36 -9.91 -8.05 -10.04
N SER A 37 -8.90 -8.90 -10.11
CA SER A 37 -8.31 -9.60 -8.96
C SER A 37 -6.98 -8.94 -8.58
N GLY A 38 -6.67 -8.84 -7.28
CA GLY A 38 -5.44 -8.22 -6.82
C GLY A 38 -5.50 -7.71 -5.38
N THR A 39 -4.57 -6.82 -5.02
CA THR A 39 -4.49 -6.24 -3.68
C THR A 39 -4.59 -4.72 -3.76
N LEU A 40 -5.45 -4.13 -2.94
CA LEU A 40 -5.59 -2.69 -2.76
C LEU A 40 -4.98 -2.30 -1.41
N THR A 41 -3.86 -1.60 -1.42
CA THR A 41 -3.14 -1.21 -0.20
C THR A 41 -3.26 0.29 0.03
N GLN A 42 -3.51 0.70 1.28
CA GLN A 42 -3.50 2.11 1.69
C GLN A 42 -2.07 2.56 1.94
N PHE A 43 -1.62 3.55 1.19
CA PHE A 43 -0.30 4.18 1.30
C PHE A 43 -0.43 5.60 1.87
N PRO A 44 0.43 6.00 2.82
CA PRO A 44 0.49 7.38 3.26
C PRO A 44 1.11 8.27 2.15
N LEU A 45 0.58 9.48 2.00
CA LEU A 45 1.03 10.47 1.01
C LEU A 45 2.16 11.33 1.59
N ASP A 46 3.11 11.72 0.73
CA ASP A 46 4.25 12.60 1.04
C ASP A 46 5.20 12.09 2.14
N ILE A 47 5.15 10.80 2.47
CA ILE A 47 6.06 10.15 3.42
C ILE A 47 6.49 8.77 2.90
N GLY A 48 7.77 8.42 3.12
CA GLY A 48 8.27 7.09 2.80
C GLY A 48 7.74 6.03 3.77
N ILE A 49 7.50 4.81 3.28
CA ILE A 49 6.97 3.71 4.11
C ILE A 49 7.87 3.38 5.31
N TYR A 50 9.18 3.56 5.15
CA TYR A 50 10.14 3.41 6.25
C TYR A 50 9.88 4.40 7.38
N ASP A 51 9.77 5.70 7.07
CA ASP A 51 9.54 6.74 8.07
C ASP A 51 8.15 6.60 8.69
N TRP A 52 7.13 6.32 7.88
CA TRP A 52 5.77 6.08 8.35
C TRP A 52 5.70 4.90 9.32
N ALA A 53 6.35 3.78 8.99
CA ALA A 53 6.34 2.59 9.86
C ALA A 53 7.04 2.86 11.21
N ILE A 54 8.03 3.75 11.26
CA ILE A 54 8.64 4.19 12.52
C ILE A 54 7.68 5.10 13.29
N GLN A 55 7.02 6.04 12.62
CA GLN A 55 6.08 6.97 13.25
C GLN A 55 4.87 6.28 13.87
N GLU A 56 4.37 5.23 13.23
CA GLU A 56 3.22 4.43 13.71
C GLU A 56 3.66 3.26 14.62
N ASP A 57 4.92 3.23 15.07
CA ASP A 57 5.51 2.18 15.93
C ASP A 57 5.45 0.76 15.33
N PHE A 58 5.21 0.61 14.03
CA PHE A 58 5.25 -0.69 13.32
C PHE A 58 6.67 -1.20 13.07
N PHE A 59 7.67 -0.32 13.10
CA PHE A 59 9.06 -0.68 12.92
C PHE A 59 9.96 0.09 13.89
N SER A 60 10.87 -0.61 14.56
CA SER A 60 11.90 0.00 15.41
C SER A 60 13.28 -0.34 14.87
N VAL A 61 14.11 0.68 14.66
CA VAL A 61 15.50 0.53 14.24
C VAL A 61 16.32 -0.08 15.38
N LYS A 62 16.89 -1.27 15.14
CA LYS A 62 17.71 -2.02 16.09
C LYS A 62 19.18 -2.07 15.71
N ASN A 63 19.51 -1.84 14.44
CA ASN A 63 20.86 -1.92 13.90
C ASN A 63 21.15 -0.73 12.97
N GLU A 64 22.41 -0.28 12.90
CA GLU A 64 22.81 0.87 12.07
C GLU A 64 22.54 0.67 10.58
N TYR A 65 22.71 -0.55 10.05
CA TYR A 65 22.46 -0.83 8.63
C TYR A 65 21.00 -0.57 8.21
N GLN A 66 20.05 -0.56 9.16
CA GLN A 66 18.64 -0.30 8.88
C GLN A 66 18.37 1.19 8.58
N LYS A 67 19.33 2.07 8.88
CA LYS A 67 19.30 3.49 8.52
C LYS A 67 19.96 3.77 7.17
N GLU A 68 20.61 2.77 6.56
CA GLU A 68 21.31 2.96 5.30
C GLU A 68 20.34 3.02 4.11
N SER A 69 20.68 3.82 3.10
CA SER A 69 19.88 3.97 1.87
C SER A 69 19.53 2.64 1.22
N LYS A 70 20.48 1.70 1.20
CA LYS A 70 20.30 0.34 0.66
C LYS A 70 19.20 -0.43 1.38
N PHE A 71 18.95 -0.17 2.66
CA PHE A 71 17.86 -0.78 3.41
C PHE A 71 16.55 -0.03 3.15
N ILE A 72 16.57 1.30 3.31
CA ILE A 72 15.39 2.16 3.17
C ILE A 72 14.72 1.99 1.79
N GLN A 73 15.49 1.97 0.70
CA GLN A 73 14.95 1.89 -0.67
C GLN A 73 14.18 0.60 -1.00
N ARG A 74 14.37 -0.46 -0.20
CA ARG A 74 13.70 -1.77 -0.39
C ARG A 74 12.74 -2.09 0.76
N PHE A 75 12.58 -1.15 1.69
CA PHE A 75 11.75 -1.36 2.86
C PHE A 75 10.29 -1.47 2.44
N SER A 76 9.61 -2.47 3.01
CA SER A 76 8.17 -2.65 2.92
C SER A 76 7.60 -2.90 4.31
N CYS A 77 6.33 -2.58 4.50
CA CYS A 77 5.64 -2.77 5.77
C CYS A 77 4.42 -3.66 5.55
N ALA A 78 4.41 -4.84 6.18
CA ALA A 78 3.27 -5.76 6.09
C ALA A 78 2.05 -5.29 6.90
N SER A 79 2.25 -4.34 7.84
CA SER A 79 1.18 -3.77 8.68
C SER A 79 0.32 -2.75 7.96
N MET A 80 0.60 -2.46 6.68
CA MET A 80 -0.20 -1.55 5.88
C MET A 80 -1.61 -2.11 5.68
N GLU A 81 -2.64 -1.28 5.84
CA GLU A 81 -4.02 -1.69 5.61
C GLU A 81 -4.20 -2.05 4.13
N HIS A 82 -4.73 -3.24 3.87
CA HIS A 82 -4.94 -3.74 2.52
C HIS A 82 -6.20 -4.59 2.42
N PHE A 83 -6.75 -4.64 1.22
CA PHE A 83 -7.90 -5.44 0.86
C PHE A 83 -7.54 -6.35 -0.31
N HIS A 84 -7.95 -7.62 -0.23
CA HIS A 84 -7.83 -8.55 -1.33
C HIS A 84 -9.11 -8.52 -2.15
N PHE A 85 -8.95 -8.57 -3.48
CA PHE A 85 -10.06 -8.65 -4.42
C PHE A 85 -9.90 -9.88 -5.31
N GLU A 86 -11.01 -10.56 -5.57
CA GLU A 86 -11.15 -11.66 -6.51
C GLU A 86 -12.39 -11.40 -7.39
N ASP A 87 -12.21 -11.41 -8.71
CA ASP A 87 -13.26 -11.14 -9.70
C ASP A 87 -14.08 -9.87 -9.41
N GLY A 88 -13.41 -8.82 -8.93
CA GLY A 88 -14.02 -7.55 -8.59
C GLY A 88 -14.66 -7.48 -7.20
N LYS A 89 -14.55 -8.51 -6.36
CA LYS A 89 -15.17 -8.55 -5.02
C LYS A 89 -14.12 -8.64 -3.93
N VAL A 90 -14.35 -7.95 -2.81
CA VAL A 90 -13.49 -8.06 -1.62
C VAL A 90 -13.64 -9.44 -0.96
N ILE A 91 -12.53 -10.03 -0.55
CA ILE A 91 -12.46 -11.33 0.15
C ILE A 91 -11.82 -11.20 1.54
#